data_AF-A0A7K1G3Z5-F1
#
_entry.id   AF-A0A7K1G3Z5-F1
#
_cell.length_a   1.000
_cell.length_b   1.000
_cell.length_c   1.000
_cell.angle_alpha   90.00
_cell.angle_beta   90.00
_cell.angle_gamma   90.00
#
_symmetry.space_group_name_H-M   'P 1'
#
loop_
_entity.id
_entity.type
_entity.pdbx_description
1 polymer ?
#
loop_
_entity_poly.entity_id
_entity_poly.type
_entity_poly.pdbx_seq_one_letter_code
_entity_poly.pdbx_strand_id
1 'polypeptide(L)'
;MIIGIIVKTIGLTKIKALNGEFSGFLEFYEDHIIIDQEKFKIDEIKSIEISNDDYYGKLDRYTSFDSSLSNGVNNQILLRLNSGQGKSFNFEMYNEYDMEKVQEELFLYYSKGKIDFFELTKILKIKSKTEIEEFRNQISLLK
;
A
#
# COMPACT_ATOMS: atom_id res chain seq x y z
N MET A 1 -22.27 35.93 30.26
CA MET A 1 -22.06 35.64 28.83
C MET A 1 -21.28 34.35 28.77
N ILE A 2 -21.98 33.24 28.54
CA ILE A 2 -21.37 31.92 28.35
C ILE A 2 -20.91 31.85 26.91
N ILE A 3 -19.67 31.41 26.67
CA ILE A 3 -19.29 30.29 25.80
C ILE A 3 -17.83 30.01 26.12
N GLY A 4 -17.61 28.99 26.96
CA GLY A 4 -16.30 28.36 27.07
C GLY A 4 -16.03 27.62 25.77
N ILE A 5 -15.00 28.03 25.04
CA ILE A 5 -14.44 27.26 23.94
C ILE A 5 -13.74 26.07 24.58
N ILE A 6 -14.44 24.93 24.72
CA ILE A 6 -13.79 23.66 25.00
C ILE A 6 -13.01 23.33 23.73
N VAL A 7 -11.70 23.52 23.81
CA VAL A 7 -10.80 23.39 22.69
C VAL A 7 -10.74 21.92 22.26
N LYS A 8 -11.37 21.61 21.13
CA LYS A 8 -11.31 20.32 20.40
C LYS A 8 -9.90 20.09 19.79
N THR A 9 -8.82 20.42 20.50
CA THR A 9 -7.44 20.31 19.99
C THR A 9 -6.71 19.06 20.44
N ILE A 10 -7.19 18.36 21.47
CA ILE A 10 -6.46 17.24 22.10
C ILE A 10 -6.43 15.98 21.21
N GLY A 11 -7.31 15.89 20.21
CA GLY A 11 -7.37 14.78 19.25
C GLY A 11 -6.76 15.05 17.87
N LEU A 12 -6.39 16.31 17.57
CA LEU A 12 -5.89 16.70 16.23
C LEU A 12 -4.42 16.35 15.99
N THR A 13 -3.67 16.02 17.06
CA THR A 13 -2.23 15.74 17.00
C THR A 13 -1.88 14.32 17.45
N LYS A 14 -2.84 13.55 17.94
CA LYS A 14 -2.60 12.17 18.33
C LYS A 14 -2.62 11.29 17.09
N ILE A 15 -1.91 10.17 17.15
CA ILE A 15 -2.00 9.08 16.17
C ILE A 15 -3.10 8.11 16.63
N LYS A 16 -3.82 7.53 15.68
CA LYS A 16 -4.84 6.51 15.97
C LYS A 16 -4.18 5.31 16.64
N ALA A 17 -4.76 4.83 17.73
CA ALA A 17 -4.25 3.63 18.37
C ALA A 17 -4.41 2.43 17.44
N LEU A 18 -3.42 1.53 17.44
CA LEU A 18 -3.54 0.25 16.76
C LEU A 18 -4.53 -0.64 17.50
N ASN A 19 -5.58 -1.07 16.82
CA ASN A 19 -6.54 -2.05 17.31
C ASN A 19 -6.22 -3.42 16.69
N GLY A 20 -5.16 -4.06 17.20
CA GLY A 20 -4.63 -5.32 16.69
C GLY A 20 -3.15 -5.50 17.02
N GLU A 21 -2.51 -6.47 16.40
CA GLU A 21 -1.07 -6.73 16.51
C GLU A 21 -0.46 -6.87 15.12
N PHE A 22 0.82 -6.53 15.01
CA PHE A 22 1.60 -6.82 13.81
C PHE A 22 2.14 -8.23 13.89
N SER A 23 1.96 -9.00 12.82
CA SER A 23 2.54 -10.34 12.67
C SER A 23 3.35 -10.40 11.37
N GLY A 24 4.67 -10.44 11.51
CA GLY A 24 5.61 -10.66 10.41
C GLY A 24 5.82 -9.45 9.48
N PHE A 25 6.26 -9.74 8.25
CA PHE A 25 6.68 -8.73 7.27
C PHE A 25 6.07 -9.01 5.89
N LEU A 26 5.96 -7.95 5.09
CA LEU A 26 5.69 -8.02 3.66
C LEU A 26 7.00 -7.76 2.91
N GLU A 27 7.53 -8.81 2.28
CA GLU A 27 8.83 -8.76 1.60
C GLU A 27 8.68 -9.18 0.15
N PHE A 28 9.28 -8.40 -0.74
CA PHE A 28 9.23 -8.61 -2.19
C PHE A 28 10.59 -9.10 -2.69
N TYR A 29 10.57 -10.15 -3.51
CA TYR A 29 11.75 -10.74 -4.15
C TYR A 29 11.46 -11.05 -5.63
N GLU A 30 12.47 -11.19 -6.47
CA GLU A 30 12.28 -11.38 -7.93
C GLU A 30 11.39 -12.59 -8.31
N ASP A 31 11.46 -13.69 -7.55
CA ASP A 31 10.78 -14.97 -7.81
C ASP A 31 9.68 -15.31 -6.79
N HIS A 32 9.53 -14.54 -5.70
CA HIS A 32 8.50 -14.77 -4.69
C HIS A 32 8.13 -13.53 -3.88
N ILE A 33 7.02 -13.63 -3.14
CA ILE A 33 6.62 -12.69 -2.09
C ILE A 33 6.56 -13.47 -0.79
N ILE A 34 7.10 -12.91 0.29
CA ILE A 34 6.92 -13.42 1.65
C ILE A 34 5.93 -12.52 2.36
N ILE A 35 4.88 -13.11 2.93
CA ILE A 35 3.92 -12.41 3.77
C ILE A 35 3.80 -13.18 5.08
N ASP A 36 4.22 -12.54 6.17
CA ASP A 36 4.41 -13.17 7.49
C ASP A 36 5.38 -14.36 7.41
N GLN A 37 4.86 -15.60 7.48
CA GLN A 37 5.66 -16.83 7.36
C GLN A 37 5.34 -17.62 6.09
N GLU A 38 4.45 -17.08 5.24
CA GLU A 38 4.04 -17.72 4.00
C GLU A 38 4.84 -17.21 2.81
N LYS A 39 5.38 -18.14 2.01
CA LYS A 39 6.08 -17.84 0.75
C LYS A 39 5.19 -18.16 -0.44
N PHE A 40 4.98 -17.16 -1.29
CA PHE A 40 4.22 -17.28 -2.54
C PHE A 40 5.15 -17.13 -3.74
N LYS A 41 5.34 -18.19 -4.53
CA LYS A 41 6.12 -18.06 -5.77
C LYS A 41 5.35 -17.22 -6.79
N ILE A 42 6.03 -16.35 -7.51
CA ILE A 42 5.40 -15.49 -8.52
C ILE A 42 4.67 -16.31 -9.60
N ASP A 43 5.19 -17.48 -9.94
CA ASP A 43 4.59 -18.37 -10.93
C ASP A 43 3.26 -18.98 -10.45
N GLU A 44 3.04 -19.10 -9.14
CA GLU A 44 1.80 -19.61 -8.53
C GLU A 44 0.72 -18.53 -8.40
N ILE A 45 1.14 -17.25 -8.49
CA ILE A 45 0.25 -16.09 -8.41
C ILE A 45 -0.33 -15.80 -9.80
N LYS A 46 -1.65 -15.62 -9.85
CA LYS A 46 -2.40 -15.19 -11.03
C LYS A 46 -2.43 -13.68 -11.16
N SER A 47 -2.73 -12.96 -10.08
CA SER A 47 -2.75 -11.49 -10.06
C SER A 47 -2.43 -10.94 -8.67
N ILE A 48 -1.84 -9.75 -8.63
CA ILE A 48 -1.50 -9.00 -7.42
C ILE A 48 -2.20 -7.63 -7.51
N GLU A 49 -2.94 -7.27 -6.47
CA GLU A 49 -3.53 -5.93 -6.29
C GLU A 49 -3.04 -5.37 -4.95
N ILE A 50 -2.73 -4.07 -4.90
CA ILE A 50 -2.22 -3.40 -3.70
C ILE A 50 -2.91 -2.05 -3.53
N SER A 51 -3.55 -1.85 -2.38
CA SER A 51 -3.97 -0.54 -1.89
C SER A 51 -2.97 -0.07 -0.84
N ASN A 52 -2.29 1.04 -1.11
CA ASN A 52 -1.18 1.56 -0.31
C ASN A 52 -1.34 3.05 -0.01
N ASP A 53 -2.58 3.52 0.18
CA ASP A 53 -2.89 4.94 0.35
C ASP A 53 -2.74 5.42 1.79
N ASP A 54 -2.75 4.53 2.77
CA ASP A 54 -2.62 4.88 4.17
C ASP A 54 -1.16 4.86 4.63
N TYR A 55 -0.77 5.80 5.49
CA TYR A 55 0.57 5.82 6.06
C TYR A 55 0.57 6.53 7.41
N TYR A 56 1.59 6.26 8.21
CA TYR A 56 1.71 6.82 9.54
C TYR A 56 1.65 8.36 9.52
N GLY A 57 0.76 8.93 10.33
CA GLY A 57 0.56 10.38 10.41
C GLY A 57 -0.28 10.98 9.29
N LYS A 58 -0.80 10.18 8.34
CA LYS A 58 -1.71 10.68 7.31
C LYS A 58 -2.98 11.25 7.94
N LEU A 59 -3.39 12.45 7.51
CA LEU A 59 -4.64 13.06 7.98
C LEU A 59 -5.85 12.29 7.42
N ASP A 60 -6.62 11.66 8.30
CA ASP A 60 -7.89 11.06 7.96
C ASP A 60 -8.99 12.13 7.98
N ARG A 61 -9.61 12.36 6.82
CA ARG A 61 -10.67 13.36 6.63
C ARG A 61 -12.02 12.88 7.17
N TYR A 62 -12.15 11.57 7.45
CA TYR A 62 -13.35 10.99 8.05
C TYR A 62 -13.20 10.98 9.57
N THR A 63 -13.44 12.15 10.18
CA THR A 63 -13.37 12.33 11.63
C THR A 63 -14.44 11.48 12.32
N SER A 64 -14.04 10.29 12.78
CA SER A 64 -14.69 9.64 13.91
C SER A 64 -14.35 10.42 15.19
N PHE A 65 -14.92 10.07 16.35
CA PHE A 65 -14.54 10.67 17.64
C PHE A 65 -13.08 10.35 18.05
N ASP A 66 -12.38 9.56 17.24
CA ASP A 66 -10.97 9.19 17.38
C ASP A 66 -10.01 10.21 16.73
N SER A 67 -8.72 9.98 16.97
CA SER A 67 -7.58 10.68 16.37
C SER A 67 -7.74 10.95 14.87
N SER A 68 -7.37 12.16 14.41
CA SER A 68 -7.38 12.53 12.99
C SER A 68 -6.16 12.06 12.20
N LEU A 69 -5.14 11.49 12.85
CA LEU A 69 -3.94 10.98 12.18
C LEU A 69 -3.96 9.46 12.17
N SER A 70 -3.69 8.90 11.00
CA SER A 70 -3.63 7.46 10.79
C SER A 70 -2.39 6.83 11.42
N ASN A 71 -2.51 5.56 11.80
CA ASN A 71 -1.39 4.69 12.14
C ASN A 71 -0.83 3.95 10.92
N GLY A 72 -1.37 4.17 9.71
CA GLY A 72 -0.78 3.65 8.48
C GLY A 72 -1.04 2.18 8.18
N VAL A 73 -1.99 1.53 8.85
CA VAL A 73 -2.26 0.09 8.71
C VAL A 73 -3.41 -0.25 7.77
N ASN A 74 -4.10 0.75 7.22
CA ASN A 74 -5.22 0.55 6.31
C ASN A 74 -4.74 0.40 4.85
N ASN A 75 -3.72 -0.43 4.66
CA ASN A 75 -3.20 -0.84 3.36
C ASN A 75 -3.44 -2.34 3.20
N GLN A 76 -3.60 -2.80 1.96
CA GLN A 76 -3.93 -4.18 1.68
C GLN A 76 -3.22 -4.69 0.43
N ILE A 77 -2.72 -5.91 0.49
CA ILE A 77 -2.29 -6.69 -0.66
C ILE A 77 -3.26 -7.86 -0.86
N LEU A 78 -3.72 -8.05 -2.09
CA LEU A 78 -4.57 -9.17 -2.51
C LEU A 78 -3.83 -10.01 -3.56
N LEU A 79 -3.54 -11.25 -3.20
CA LEU A 79 -3.00 -12.26 -4.09
C LEU A 79 -4.13 -13.15 -4.58
N ARG A 80 -4.33 -13.25 -5.90
CA ARG A 80 -5.15 -14.32 -6.48
C ARG A 80 -4.21 -15.37 -7.02
N LEU A 81 -4.34 -16.61 -6.55
CA LEU A 81 -3.49 -17.73 -6.96
C LEU A 81 -4.06 -18.42 -8.20
N ASN A 82 -3.22 -19.14 -8.94
CA ASN A 82 -3.64 -19.94 -10.09
C ASN A 82 -4.65 -21.04 -9.70
N SER A 83 -4.65 -21.47 -8.44
CA SER A 83 -5.66 -22.38 -7.89
C SER A 83 -7.06 -21.77 -7.80
N GLY A 84 -7.20 -20.45 -7.99
CA GLY A 84 -8.43 -19.69 -7.78
C GLY A 84 -8.59 -19.16 -6.36
N GLN A 85 -7.72 -19.52 -5.42
CA GLN A 85 -7.75 -19.00 -4.06
C GLN A 85 -7.33 -17.52 -4.02
N GLY A 86 -8.10 -16.68 -3.32
CA GLY A 86 -7.71 -15.31 -2.97
C GLY A 86 -7.15 -15.26 -1.55
N LYS A 87 -6.02 -14.59 -1.36
CA LYS A 87 -5.43 -14.30 -0.05
C LYS A 87 -5.21 -12.80 0.10
N SER A 88 -5.68 -12.25 1.21
CA SER A 88 -5.61 -10.81 1.47
C SER A 88 -4.94 -10.56 2.80
N PHE A 89 -4.05 -9.58 2.83
CA PHE A 89 -3.26 -9.22 3.99
C PHE A 89 -3.21 -7.70 4.14
N ASN A 90 -3.33 -7.23 5.37
CA ASN A 90 -3.14 -5.82 5.68
C ASN A 90 -1.68 -5.56 6.08
N PHE A 91 -1.17 -4.36 5.79
CA PHE A 91 0.20 -3.99 6.15
C PHE A 91 0.32 -2.53 6.56
N GLU A 92 1.38 -2.21 7.29
CA GLU A 92 1.71 -0.85 7.70
C GLU A 92 2.60 -0.16 6.65
N MET A 93 2.40 1.13 6.45
CA MET A 93 3.36 2.01 5.80
C MET A 93 3.71 3.18 6.70
N TYR A 94 4.97 3.58 6.69
CA TYR A 94 5.43 4.71 7.48
C TYR A 94 5.45 6.00 6.66
N ASN A 95 5.71 5.91 5.35
CA ASN A 95 5.74 7.04 4.42
C ASN A 95 4.87 6.76 3.19
N GLU A 96 4.31 7.82 2.58
CA GLU A 96 3.44 7.74 1.39
C GLU A 96 4.07 6.96 0.22
N TYR A 97 5.39 7.03 0.08
CA TYR A 97 6.16 6.48 -1.04
C TYR A 97 6.98 5.23 -0.68
N ASP A 98 6.68 4.56 0.44
CA ASP A 98 7.47 3.38 0.86
C ASP A 98 7.49 2.26 -0.20
N MET A 99 6.47 2.14 -1.05
CA MET A 99 6.42 1.15 -2.14
C MET A 99 7.41 1.44 -3.29
N GLU A 100 7.95 2.66 -3.42
CA GLU A 100 9.01 2.94 -4.41
C GLU A 100 10.30 2.18 -4.10
N LYS A 101 10.52 1.82 -2.83
CA LYS A 101 11.71 1.06 -2.39
C LYS A 101 11.79 -0.34 -3.00
N VAL A 102 10.65 -0.87 -3.47
CA VAL A 102 10.51 -2.20 -4.09
C VAL A 102 10.02 -2.09 -5.53
N GLN A 103 10.27 -0.94 -6.17
CA GLN A 103 9.81 -0.67 -7.54
C GLN A 103 10.37 -1.69 -8.55
N GLU A 104 11.60 -2.16 -8.36
CA GLU A 104 12.23 -3.13 -9.25
C GLU A 104 11.46 -4.46 -9.24
N GLU A 105 11.12 -4.98 -8.06
CA GLU A 105 10.34 -6.21 -7.90
C GLU A 105 8.92 -6.04 -8.46
N LEU A 106 8.26 -4.92 -8.17
CA LEU A 106 6.94 -4.61 -8.72
C LEU A 106 6.96 -4.56 -10.26
N PHE A 107 8.03 -4.02 -10.85
CA PHE A 107 8.22 -4.00 -12.29
C PHE A 107 8.42 -5.42 -12.86
N LEU A 108 9.19 -6.27 -12.18
CA LEU A 108 9.35 -7.68 -12.56
C LEU A 108 8.01 -8.43 -12.51
N TYR A 109 7.15 -8.15 -11.53
CA TYR A 109 5.84 -8.78 -11.47
C TYR A 109 4.91 -8.28 -12.58
N TYR A 110 4.97 -6.99 -12.90
CA TYR A 110 4.29 -6.43 -14.07
C TYR A 110 4.77 -7.08 -15.38
N SER A 111 6.08 -7.25 -15.58
CA SER A 111 6.64 -7.86 -16.80
C SER A 111 6.22 -9.33 -16.95
N LYS A 112 6.02 -10.02 -15.82
CA LYS A 112 5.43 -11.38 -15.73
C LYS A 112 3.90 -11.41 -15.81
N GLY A 113 3.24 -10.27 -16.03
CA GLY A 113 1.79 -10.15 -16.19
C GLY A 113 0.99 -10.34 -14.90
N LYS A 114 1.62 -10.17 -13.74
CA LYS A 114 0.98 -10.37 -12.42
C LYS A 114 0.35 -9.11 -11.86
N ILE A 115 0.86 -7.95 -12.27
CA ILE A 115 0.33 -6.62 -11.95
C ILE A 115 -0.04 -5.97 -13.28
N ASP A 116 -1.21 -5.33 -13.38
CA ASP A 116 -1.55 -4.54 -14.55
C ASP A 116 -0.91 -3.14 -14.49
N PHE A 117 -0.78 -2.48 -15.64
CA PHE A 117 -0.10 -1.18 -15.70
C PHE A 117 -0.77 -0.11 -14.82
N PHE A 118 -2.10 -0.07 -14.76
CA PHE A 118 -2.81 0.94 -13.98
C PHE A 118 -2.63 0.70 -12.48
N GLU A 119 -2.70 -0.56 -12.05
CA GLU A 119 -2.41 -0.93 -10.68
C GLU A 119 -0.96 -0.59 -10.30
N LEU A 120 0.02 -0.86 -11.17
CA LEU A 120 1.42 -0.47 -10.92
C LEU A 120 1.57 1.05 -10.74
N THR A 121 0.96 1.86 -11.61
CA THR A 121 1.02 3.33 -11.48
C THR A 121 0.38 3.83 -10.18
N LYS A 122 -0.71 3.20 -9.75
CA LYS A 122 -1.39 3.51 -8.49
C LYS A 122 -0.51 3.17 -7.28
N ILE A 123 0.14 2.00 -7.29
CA ILE A 123 1.05 1.56 -6.23
C ILE A 123 2.20 2.55 -6.08
N LEU A 124 2.81 2.96 -7.19
CA LEU A 124 3.95 3.89 -7.23
C LEU A 124 3.54 5.37 -7.12
N LYS A 125 2.27 5.67 -6.83
CA LYS A 125 1.75 7.04 -6.67
C LYS A 125 2.00 7.96 -7.88
N ILE A 126 2.10 7.39 -9.08
CA ILE A 126 2.28 8.11 -10.34
C ILE A 126 0.91 8.69 -10.75
N LYS A 127 0.75 10.01 -10.68
CA LYS A 127 -0.58 10.66 -10.77
C LYS A 127 -0.75 11.49 -12.04
N SER A 128 0.29 12.17 -12.50
CA SER A 128 0.17 13.06 -13.65
C SER A 128 0.24 12.29 -14.98
N LYS A 129 -0.46 12.79 -15.99
CA LYS A 129 -0.40 12.22 -17.34
C LYS A 129 1.04 12.17 -17.87
N THR A 130 1.83 13.20 -17.61
CA THR A 130 3.23 13.28 -18.05
C THR A 130 4.06 12.18 -17.39
N GLU A 131 3.98 12.01 -16.07
CA GLU A 131 4.73 10.96 -15.37
C GLU A 131 4.29 9.56 -15.84
N ILE A 132 3.00 9.35 -16.13
CA ILE A 132 2.50 8.08 -16.68
C ILE A 132 3.12 7.78 -18.04
N GLU A 133 3.22 8.78 -18.93
CA GLU A 133 3.83 8.60 -20.26
C GLU A 133 5.34 8.37 -20.14
N GLU A 134 6.04 9.12 -19.27
CA GLU A 134 7.45 8.92 -18.99
C GLU A 134 7.73 7.51 -18.46
N PHE A 135 6.92 7.05 -17.50
CA PHE A 135 7.02 5.70 -16.95
C PHE A 135 6.72 4.63 -18.00
N ARG A 136 5.69 4.83 -18.83
CA ARG A 136 5.39 3.92 -19.97
C ARG A 136 6.56 3.81 -20.93
N ASN A 137 7.23 4.93 -21.24
CA ASN A 137 8.40 4.95 -22.10
C ASN A 137 9.58 4.21 -21.46
N GLN A 138 9.86 4.45 -20.18
CA GLN A 138 10.89 3.75 -19.43
C GLN A 138 10.68 2.23 -19.47
N ILE A 139 9.45 1.77 -19.23
CA ILE A 139 9.08 0.34 -19.32
C ILE A 139 9.29 -0.22 -20.73
N SER A 140 8.96 0.55 -21.77
CA SER A 140 9.10 0.11 -23.15
C SER A 140 10.56 -0.08 -23.59
N LEU A 141 11.48 0.69 -23.01
CA LEU A 141 12.92 0.60 -23.27
C LEU A 141 13.58 -0.60 -22.57
N LEU A 142 12.92 -1.16 -21.56
CA LEU A 142 13.39 -2.31 -20.78
C LEU A 142 12.88 -3.66 -21.30
N LYS A 143 12.03 -3.67 -22.34
CA LYS A 143 11.52 -4.86 -23.03
C LYS A 143 12.36 -5.17 -24.27
#